data_AF-A0A811LQH2-F1
#
_entry.id   AF-A0A811LQH2-F1
#
_cell.length_a   1.000
_cell.length_b   1.000
_cell.length_c   1.000
_cell.angle_alpha   90.00
_cell.angle_beta   90.00
_cell.angle_gamma   90.00
#
_symmetry.space_group_name_H-M   'P 1'
#
loop_
_entity.id
_entity.type
_entity.pdbx_description
1 polymer ?
#
loop_
_entity_poly.entity_id
_entity_poly.type
_entity_poly.pdbx_seq_one_letter_code
_entity_poly.pdbx_strand_id
1 'polypeptide(L)'
;MLRRSPYAADISGLTGIRYDSCLNPQFVIAEAASSFAKEQVVLICSCSVSADMFRVACNKALMNMNSEKVRFINPTVVDFGAPISEILIKSLCEEGARLNGARCVVILDNLTLICGSEVEEKIKFVHNVLSTVSDDSTVVYTDPASKLPIDHDVFIDLTSVGSSFGKKVTGRLDLITQTESDPKPQFKSWHYCMGERSVQLFHPGNADVM
;
A
#
# COMPACT_ATOMS: atom_id res chain seq x y z
N MET A 1 -7.28 6.30 24.83
CA MET A 1 -7.27 5.02 24.10
C MET A 1 -7.88 5.26 22.75
N LEU A 2 -7.09 5.18 21.68
CA LEU A 2 -7.65 5.02 20.34
C LEU A 2 -8.28 3.63 20.31
N ARG A 3 -9.59 3.56 20.15
CA ARG A 3 -10.25 2.28 19.95
C ARG A 3 -9.98 1.89 18.51
N ARG A 4 -8.96 1.06 18.28
CA ARG A 4 -8.85 0.35 17.00
C ARG A 4 -10.18 -0.37 16.75
N SER A 5 -10.58 -0.41 15.48
CA SER A 5 -11.69 -1.26 15.07
C SER A 5 -11.48 -2.68 15.63
N PRO A 6 -12.52 -3.37 16.12
CA PRO A 6 -12.37 -4.72 16.66
C PRO A 6 -11.75 -5.69 15.65
N TYR A 7 -11.86 -5.40 14.36
CA TYR A 7 -11.25 -6.16 13.26
C TYR A 7 -9.74 -5.88 13.06
N ALA A 8 -9.18 -4.90 13.76
CA ALA A 8 -7.76 -4.52 13.72
C ALA A 8 -7.08 -4.66 15.09
N ALA A 9 -7.76 -5.27 16.07
CA ALA A 9 -7.19 -5.54 17.39
C ALA A 9 -6.04 -6.55 17.30
N ASP A 10 -6.14 -7.50 16.39
CA ASP A 10 -5.24 -8.64 16.25
C ASP A 10 -4.39 -8.55 14.97
N ILE A 11 -4.05 -7.35 14.49
CA ILE A 11 -3.11 -7.17 13.37
C ILE A 11 -1.92 -6.33 13.79
N SER A 12 -0.75 -6.65 13.22
CA SER A 12 0.47 -5.89 13.49
C SER A 12 0.40 -4.47 12.94
N GLY A 13 -0.34 -4.23 11.85
CA GLY A 13 -0.55 -2.89 11.34
C GLY A 13 -1.46 -2.76 10.12
N LEU A 14 -2.18 -1.65 10.02
CA LEU A 14 -2.93 -1.23 8.84
C LEU A 14 -2.35 0.07 8.26
N THR A 15 -1.91 -0.01 7.00
CA THR A 15 -1.37 1.14 6.25
C THR A 15 -2.28 1.51 5.08
N GLY A 16 -2.76 2.75 5.06
CA GLY A 16 -3.49 3.31 3.92
C GLY A 16 -2.61 4.22 3.08
N ILE A 17 -2.64 4.09 1.76
CA ILE A 17 -1.94 4.98 0.82
C ILE A 17 -2.96 5.63 -0.10
N ARG A 18 -3.16 6.94 0.04
CA ARG A 18 -3.93 7.75 -0.91
C ARG A 18 -2.98 8.42 -1.90
N TYR A 19 -3.42 8.58 -3.14
CA TYR A 19 -2.64 9.29 -4.14
C TYR A 19 -3.54 10.00 -5.16
N ASP A 20 -3.14 11.19 -5.62
CA ASP A 20 -3.81 11.82 -6.76
C ASP A 20 -3.69 10.94 -8.01
N SER A 21 -4.71 10.91 -8.87
CA SER A 21 -4.77 10.04 -10.05
C SER A 21 -3.64 10.27 -11.07
N CYS A 22 -2.99 11.44 -11.04
CA CYS A 22 -1.83 11.75 -11.87
C CYS A 22 -0.49 11.27 -11.30
N LEU A 23 -0.50 10.75 -10.07
CA LEU A 23 0.67 10.21 -9.38
C LEU A 23 0.66 8.69 -9.39
N ASN A 24 1.85 8.12 -9.31
CA ASN A 24 2.03 6.67 -9.31
C ASN A 24 2.55 6.22 -7.92
N PRO A 25 1.77 5.44 -7.14
CA PRO A 25 2.16 5.01 -5.80
C PRO A 25 3.14 3.83 -5.79
N GLN A 26 3.49 3.27 -6.97
CA GLN A 26 4.25 2.01 -7.05
C GLN A 26 5.63 2.08 -6.41
N PHE A 27 6.26 3.27 -6.34
CA PHE A 27 7.54 3.39 -5.64
C PHE A 27 7.40 3.19 -4.12
N VAL A 28 6.28 3.63 -3.53
CA VAL A 28 5.97 3.41 -2.10
C VAL A 28 5.66 1.94 -1.86
N ILE A 29 4.87 1.33 -2.76
CA ILE A 29 4.55 -0.10 -2.69
C ILE A 29 5.83 -0.94 -2.80
N ALA A 30 6.72 -0.61 -3.73
CA ALA A 30 7.98 -1.31 -3.94
C ALA A 30 8.93 -1.19 -2.75
N GLU A 31 9.06 0.01 -2.17
CA GLU A 31 9.85 0.23 -0.97
C GLU A 31 9.31 -0.55 0.24
N ALA A 32 7.99 -0.53 0.43
CA ALA A 32 7.33 -1.30 1.48
C ALA A 32 7.56 -2.80 1.29
N ALA A 33 7.32 -3.32 0.08
CA ALA A 33 7.52 -4.73 -0.25
C ALA A 33 8.99 -5.15 -0.03
N SER A 34 9.96 -4.35 -0.50
CA SER A 34 11.39 -4.65 -0.32
C SER A 34 11.80 -4.65 1.15
N SER A 35 11.28 -3.71 1.94
CA SER A 35 11.57 -3.64 3.37
C SER A 35 11.01 -4.83 4.15
N PHE A 36 9.75 -5.19 3.92
CA PHE A 36 9.12 -6.32 4.61
C PHE A 36 9.65 -7.69 4.14
N ALA A 37 10.04 -7.82 2.87
CA ALA A 37 10.56 -9.06 2.31
C ALA A 37 11.91 -9.52 2.91
N LYS A 38 12.55 -8.69 3.75
CA LYS A 38 13.74 -9.08 4.52
C LYS A 38 13.43 -10.14 5.58
N GLU A 39 12.22 -10.10 6.14
CA GLU A 39 11.83 -10.95 7.28
C GLU A 39 10.57 -11.77 6.98
N GLN A 40 9.61 -11.19 6.25
CA GLN A 40 8.28 -11.75 6.06
C GLN A 40 8.00 -12.11 4.60
N VAL A 41 6.98 -12.93 4.38
CA VAL A 41 6.44 -13.13 3.03
C VAL A 41 5.52 -11.94 2.70
N VAL A 42 5.68 -11.37 1.52
CA VAL A 42 4.86 -10.28 1.01
C VAL A 42 3.98 -10.82 -0.12
N LEU A 43 2.67 -10.71 0.04
CA LEU A 43 1.66 -11.05 -0.95
C LEU A 43 1.20 -9.75 -1.62
N ILE A 44 1.49 -9.59 -2.91
CA ILE A 44 1.10 -8.41 -3.69
C ILE A 44 -0.11 -8.77 -4.54
N CYS A 45 -1.27 -8.25 -4.16
CA CYS A 45 -2.53 -8.34 -4.88
C CYS A 45 -2.69 -7.09 -5.74
N SER A 46 -2.26 -7.15 -7.00
CA SER A 46 -2.35 -6.00 -7.91
C SER A 46 -3.16 -6.33 -9.15
N CYS A 47 -4.11 -5.44 -9.46
CA CYS A 47 -4.82 -5.39 -10.75
C CYS A 47 -4.25 -4.32 -11.68
N SER A 48 -3.34 -3.46 -11.19
CA SER A 48 -2.85 -2.30 -11.92
C SER A 48 -1.50 -2.53 -12.60
N VAL A 49 -0.69 -3.45 -12.05
CA VAL A 49 0.67 -3.76 -12.53
C VAL A 49 0.90 -5.27 -12.50
N SER A 50 1.49 -5.82 -13.56
CA SER A 50 1.87 -7.23 -13.60
C SER A 50 3.12 -7.50 -12.75
N ALA A 51 3.31 -8.76 -12.32
CA ALA A 51 4.49 -9.16 -11.58
C ALA A 51 5.80 -8.78 -12.30
N ASP A 52 5.85 -8.94 -13.63
CA ASP A 52 7.03 -8.62 -14.43
C ASP A 52 7.28 -7.12 -14.50
N MET A 53 6.24 -6.32 -14.69
CA MET A 53 6.36 -4.86 -14.69
C MET A 53 6.83 -4.34 -13.32
N PHE A 54 6.29 -4.89 -12.23
CA PHE A 54 6.71 -4.52 -10.88
C PHE A 54 8.18 -4.88 -10.61
N ARG A 55 8.60 -6.10 -10.98
CA ARG A 55 10.00 -6.54 -10.86
C ARG A 55 10.95 -5.66 -11.66
N VAL A 56 10.59 -5.31 -12.90
CA VAL A 56 11.38 -4.39 -13.73
C VAL A 56 11.50 -3.01 -13.06
N ALA A 57 10.41 -2.49 -12.48
CA ALA A 57 10.44 -1.22 -11.76
C ALA A 57 11.36 -1.26 -10.53
N CYS A 58 11.26 -2.32 -9.72
CA CYS A 58 12.10 -2.52 -8.54
C CYS A 58 13.59 -2.63 -8.90
N ASN A 59 13.92 -3.41 -9.93
CA ASN A 59 15.29 -3.56 -10.42
C ASN A 59 15.87 -2.23 -10.93
N LYS A 60 15.06 -1.42 -11.64
CA LYS A 60 15.47 -0.08 -12.08
C LYS A 60 15.75 0.86 -10.91
N ALA A 61 14.98 0.71 -9.83
CA ALA A 61 15.13 1.48 -8.60
C ALA A 61 16.24 0.93 -7.66
N LEU A 62 16.98 -0.09 -8.08
CA LEU A 62 17.98 -0.80 -7.25
C LEU A 62 17.41 -1.37 -5.95
N MET A 63 16.11 -1.67 -5.93
CA MET A 63 15.44 -2.34 -4.81
C MET A 63 15.67 -3.85 -4.94
N ASN A 64 16.54 -4.40 -4.10
CA ASN A 64 16.86 -5.83 -4.13
C ASN A 64 15.70 -6.62 -3.49
N MET A 65 14.82 -7.17 -4.33
CA MET A 65 13.69 -7.98 -3.88
C MET A 65 14.05 -9.46 -3.84
N ASN A 66 13.85 -10.08 -2.68
CA ASN A 66 13.90 -11.53 -2.57
C ASN A 66 12.67 -12.15 -3.26
N SER A 67 12.88 -12.78 -4.42
CA SER A 67 11.81 -13.40 -5.21
C SER A 67 11.11 -14.59 -4.53
N GLU A 68 11.74 -15.20 -3.53
CA GLU A 68 11.12 -16.29 -2.74
C GLU A 68 10.15 -15.75 -1.68
N LYS A 69 10.38 -14.50 -1.25
CA LYS A 69 9.59 -13.82 -0.22
C LYS A 69 8.47 -12.95 -0.79
N VAL A 70 8.56 -12.53 -2.06
CA VAL A 70 7.53 -11.72 -2.70
C VAL A 70 6.72 -12.54 -3.70
N ARG A 71 5.43 -12.72 -3.42
CA ARG A 71 4.49 -13.47 -4.25
C ARG A 71 3.44 -12.54 -4.83
N PHE A 72 3.09 -12.76 -6.09
CA PHE A 72 2.08 -11.98 -6.79
C PHE A 72 0.79 -12.79 -6.93
N ILE A 73 -0.32 -12.15 -6.58
CA ILE A 73 -1.67 -12.65 -6.80
C ILE A 73 -2.32 -11.73 -7.82
N ASN A 74 -2.46 -12.21 -9.05
CA ASN A 74 -3.10 -11.47 -10.13
C ASN A 74 -4.45 -12.11 -10.49
N PRO A 75 -5.58 -11.46 -10.15
CA PRO A 75 -6.90 -12.03 -10.36
C PRO A 75 -7.31 -12.05 -11.84
N THR A 76 -6.66 -11.26 -12.72
CA THR A 76 -6.96 -11.27 -14.17
C THR A 76 -6.62 -12.58 -14.89
N VAL A 77 -5.90 -13.48 -14.21
CA VAL A 77 -5.58 -14.83 -14.72
C VAL A 77 -6.68 -15.84 -14.40
N VAL A 78 -7.62 -15.49 -13.51
CA VAL A 78 -8.58 -16.44 -12.92
C VAL A 78 -9.99 -15.96 -13.24
N ASP A 79 -10.68 -16.71 -14.09
CA ASP A 79 -12.14 -16.80 -14.27
C ASP A 79 -12.97 -15.48 -14.34
N PHE A 80 -13.48 -15.15 -15.53
CA PHE A 80 -14.26 -13.92 -15.81
C PHE A 80 -15.67 -13.87 -15.16
N GLY A 81 -16.08 -14.91 -14.43
CA GLY A 81 -17.44 -15.04 -13.89
C GLY A 81 -17.67 -14.44 -12.50
N ALA A 82 -16.61 -14.25 -11.70
CA ALA A 82 -16.71 -13.81 -10.31
C ALA A 82 -16.13 -12.39 -10.11
N PRO A 83 -16.61 -11.62 -9.13
CA PRO A 83 -16.01 -10.35 -8.75
C PRO A 83 -14.52 -10.50 -8.39
N ILE A 84 -13.70 -9.53 -8.81
CA ILE A 84 -12.25 -9.52 -8.54
C ILE A 84 -11.95 -9.66 -7.04
N SER A 85 -12.73 -8.98 -6.20
CA SER A 85 -12.62 -9.05 -4.74
C SER A 85 -12.79 -10.47 -4.21
N GLU A 86 -13.77 -11.23 -4.70
CA GLU A 86 -14.01 -12.62 -4.27
C GLU A 86 -12.85 -13.55 -4.69
N ILE A 87 -12.36 -13.38 -5.92
CA ILE A 87 -11.22 -14.14 -6.46
C ILE A 87 -9.96 -13.90 -5.62
N LEU A 88 -9.72 -12.64 -5.24
CA LEU A 88 -8.59 -12.26 -4.40
C LEU A 88 -8.70 -12.84 -2.99
N ILE A 89 -9.88 -12.80 -2.36
CA ILE A 89 -10.07 -13.42 -1.04
C ILE A 89 -9.77 -14.92 -1.10
N LYS A 90 -10.31 -15.62 -2.09
CA LYS A 90 -10.04 -17.06 -2.25
C LYS A 90 -8.55 -17.34 -2.42
N SER A 91 -7.87 -16.56 -3.27
CA SER A 91 -6.43 -16.70 -3.50
C SER A 91 -5.60 -16.41 -2.25
N LEU A 92 -6.03 -15.42 -1.45
CA LEU A 92 -5.40 -15.10 -0.16
C LEU A 92 -5.60 -16.21 0.87
N CYS A 93 -6.79 -16.83 0.94
CA CYS A 93 -7.02 -18.00 1.80
C CYS A 93 -6.09 -19.16 1.43
N GLU A 94 -5.94 -19.44 0.13
CA GLU A 94 -5.06 -20.51 -0.36
C GLU A 94 -3.59 -20.23 -0.03
N GLU A 95 -3.11 -18.99 -0.22
CA GLU A 95 -1.75 -18.60 0.16
C GLU A 95 -1.55 -18.58 1.68
N GLY A 96 -2.54 -18.11 2.45
CA GLY A 96 -2.51 -18.13 3.92
C GLY A 96 -2.37 -19.54 4.47
N ALA A 97 -3.13 -20.50 3.91
CA ALA A 97 -3.01 -21.91 4.27
C ALA A 97 -1.60 -22.47 3.97
N ARG A 98 -0.99 -22.08 2.83
CA ARG A 98 0.39 -22.47 2.49
C ARG A 98 1.44 -21.89 3.44
N LEU A 99 1.17 -20.72 4.01
CA LEU A 99 2.06 -20.07 4.97
C LEU A 99 1.99 -20.70 6.37
N ASN A 100 0.98 -21.55 6.64
CA ASN A 100 0.83 -22.30 7.89
C ASN A 100 0.95 -21.41 9.15
N GLY A 101 0.28 -20.27 9.14
CA GLY A 101 0.29 -19.30 10.24
C GLY A 101 1.55 -18.41 10.32
N ALA A 102 2.45 -18.47 9.33
CA ALA A 102 3.56 -17.54 9.26
C ALA A 102 3.08 -16.10 8.97
N ARG A 103 3.70 -15.14 9.67
CA ARG A 103 3.44 -13.71 9.50
C ARG A 103 3.68 -13.28 8.05
N CYS A 104 2.76 -12.49 7.52
CA CYS A 104 2.87 -11.97 6.16
C CYS A 104 2.43 -10.51 6.06
N VAL A 105 2.82 -9.89 4.95
CA VAL A 105 2.33 -8.58 4.56
C VAL A 105 1.48 -8.73 3.32
N VAL A 106 0.24 -8.25 3.36
CA VAL A 106 -0.65 -8.23 2.21
C VAL A 106 -0.73 -6.81 1.67
N ILE A 107 -0.35 -6.64 0.41
CA ILE A 107 -0.45 -5.37 -0.30
C ILE A 107 -1.61 -5.45 -1.29
N LEU A 108 -2.62 -4.61 -1.08
CA LEU A 108 -3.80 -4.47 -1.93
C LEU A 108 -3.63 -3.23 -2.81
N ASP A 109 -3.22 -3.44 -4.06
CA ASP A 109 -2.94 -2.34 -4.98
C ASP A 109 -4.19 -1.96 -5.78
N ASN A 110 -4.65 -0.72 -5.54
CA ASN A 110 -5.77 -0.03 -6.14
C ASN A 110 -7.12 -0.65 -5.79
N LEU A 111 -7.61 -0.35 -4.59
CA LEU A 111 -8.93 -0.79 -4.11
C LEU A 111 -10.07 -0.37 -5.02
N THR A 112 -9.94 0.75 -5.74
CA THR A 112 -10.96 1.18 -6.72
C THR A 112 -11.09 0.18 -7.87
N LEU A 113 -10.00 -0.45 -8.32
CA LEU A 113 -10.07 -1.51 -9.34
C LEU A 113 -10.55 -2.85 -8.76
N ILE A 114 -10.25 -3.13 -7.50
CA ILE A 114 -10.60 -4.40 -6.87
C ILE A 114 -12.08 -4.46 -6.50
N CYS A 115 -12.61 -3.38 -5.89
CA CYS A 115 -13.96 -3.35 -5.30
C CYS A 115 -14.91 -2.36 -5.97
N GLY A 116 -14.44 -1.56 -6.93
CA GLY A 116 -15.21 -0.42 -7.45
C GLY A 116 -15.04 0.86 -6.61
N SER A 117 -15.82 1.89 -6.92
CA SER A 117 -15.68 3.22 -6.30
C SER A 117 -16.39 3.38 -4.96
N GLU A 118 -17.30 2.48 -4.59
CA GLU A 118 -18.11 2.57 -3.38
C GLU A 118 -17.26 2.36 -2.11
N VAL A 119 -17.31 3.34 -1.20
CA VAL A 119 -16.51 3.33 0.03
C VAL A 119 -16.87 2.16 0.93
N GLU A 120 -18.15 1.81 1.02
CA GLU A 120 -18.63 0.71 1.86
C GLU A 120 -18.05 -0.64 1.41
N GLU A 121 -18.04 -0.91 0.11
CA GLU A 121 -17.49 -2.14 -0.46
C GLU A 121 -15.97 -2.24 -0.28
N LYS A 122 -15.25 -1.13 -0.38
CA LYS A 122 -13.81 -1.09 -0.07
C LYS A 122 -13.54 -1.41 1.41
N ILE A 123 -14.32 -0.84 2.33
CA ILE A 123 -14.20 -1.10 3.77
C ILE A 123 -14.50 -2.57 4.07
N LYS A 124 -15.61 -3.12 3.56
CA LYS A 124 -15.97 -4.54 3.71
C LYS A 124 -14.86 -5.45 3.19
N PHE A 125 -14.31 -5.15 2.02
CA PHE A 125 -13.22 -5.94 1.45
C PHE A 125 -11.96 -5.91 2.31
N VAL A 126 -11.53 -4.72 2.77
CA VAL A 126 -10.40 -4.61 3.69
C VAL A 126 -10.65 -5.42 4.96
N HIS A 127 -11.85 -5.36 5.54
CA HIS A 127 -12.21 -6.18 6.70
C HIS A 127 -12.20 -7.69 6.40
N ASN A 128 -12.65 -8.12 5.22
CA ASN A 128 -12.58 -9.52 4.82
C ASN A 128 -11.13 -10.00 4.64
N VAL A 129 -10.23 -9.14 4.12
CA VAL A 129 -8.80 -9.45 4.04
C VAL A 129 -8.22 -9.56 5.45
N LEU A 130 -8.55 -8.61 6.33
CA LEU A 130 -8.10 -8.60 7.72
C LEU A 130 -8.51 -9.86 8.49
N SER A 131 -9.72 -10.39 8.25
CA SER A 131 -10.17 -11.65 8.87
C SER A 131 -9.59 -12.92 8.24
N THR A 132 -8.98 -12.80 7.05
CA THR A 132 -8.38 -13.92 6.31
C THR A 132 -6.90 -14.13 6.65
N VAL A 133 -6.19 -13.06 6.99
CA VAL A 133 -4.77 -13.10 7.31
C VAL A 133 -4.54 -13.44 8.79
N SER A 134 -3.38 -14.02 9.13
CA SER A 134 -3.03 -14.38 10.52
C SER A 134 -2.91 -13.17 11.44
N ASP A 135 -3.08 -13.40 12.75
CA ASP A 135 -3.15 -12.43 13.87
C ASP A 135 -1.89 -11.55 14.12
N ASP A 136 -0.96 -11.50 13.18
CA ASP A 136 0.28 -10.72 13.23
C ASP A 136 0.66 -10.12 11.86
N SER A 137 -0.24 -10.25 10.88
CA SER A 137 0.00 -9.76 9.53
C SER A 137 -0.19 -8.25 9.43
N THR A 138 0.47 -7.66 8.42
CA THR A 138 0.29 -6.24 8.08
C THR A 138 -0.49 -6.12 6.78
N VAL A 139 -1.47 -5.24 6.73
CA VAL A 139 -2.19 -4.91 5.49
C VAL A 139 -1.80 -3.52 5.04
N VAL A 140 -1.36 -3.42 3.78
CA VAL A 140 -1.10 -2.17 3.08
C VAL A 140 -2.09 -2.09 1.94
N TYR A 141 -2.77 -0.95 1.75
CA TYR A 141 -3.64 -0.78 0.59
C TYR A 141 -3.43 0.58 -0.07
N THR A 142 -3.70 0.65 -1.37
CA THR A 142 -3.69 1.90 -2.13
C THR A 142 -5.08 2.24 -2.66
N ASP A 143 -5.48 3.51 -2.60
CA ASP A 143 -6.72 3.99 -3.19
C ASP A 143 -6.55 5.42 -3.75
N PRO A 144 -6.78 5.64 -5.06
CA PRO A 144 -6.66 6.98 -5.64
C PRO A 144 -7.77 7.94 -5.22
N ALA A 145 -8.93 7.42 -4.80
CA ALA A 145 -10.15 8.21 -4.70
C ALA A 145 -10.37 8.87 -3.34
N SER A 146 -10.01 8.20 -2.24
CA SER A 146 -10.30 8.71 -0.90
C SER A 146 -9.50 8.04 0.21
N LYS A 147 -9.35 8.77 1.33
CA LYS A 147 -9.00 8.16 2.61
C LYS A 147 -10.22 7.39 3.11
N LEU A 148 -10.11 6.07 3.25
CA LEU A 148 -11.16 5.28 3.89
C LEU A 148 -11.30 5.72 5.36
N PRO A 149 -12.53 5.80 5.90
CA PRO A 149 -12.79 6.14 7.31
C PRO A 149 -12.54 4.92 8.21
N ILE A 150 -11.31 4.39 8.18
CA ILE A 150 -10.80 3.30 9.01
C ILE A 150 -9.64 3.85 9.83
N ASP A 151 -9.44 3.38 11.06
CA ASP A 151 -8.28 3.75 11.85
C ASP A 151 -7.01 3.09 11.29
N HIS A 152 -6.07 3.91 10.81
CA HIS A 152 -4.78 3.48 10.28
C HIS A 152 -3.67 3.68 11.31
N ASP A 153 -2.74 2.73 11.35
CA ASP A 153 -1.49 2.93 12.08
C ASP A 153 -0.54 3.84 11.31
N VAL A 154 -0.60 3.73 9.98
CA VAL A 154 0.16 4.56 9.07
C VAL A 154 -0.73 4.99 7.92
N PHE A 155 -0.74 6.28 7.63
CA PHE A 155 -1.41 6.82 6.46
C PHE A 155 -0.43 7.65 5.64
N ILE A 156 -0.30 7.31 4.36
CA ILE A 156 0.55 8.00 3.40
C ILE A 156 -0.36 8.69 2.39
N ASP A 157 -0.10 9.97 2.15
CA ASP A 157 -0.85 10.77 1.20
C ASP A 157 0.08 11.37 0.15
N LEU A 158 -0.10 10.98 -1.11
CA LEU A 158 0.65 11.49 -2.25
C LEU A 158 -0.19 12.54 -2.99
N THR A 159 0.24 13.80 -2.94
CA THR A 159 -0.46 14.90 -3.59
C THR A 159 0.42 15.58 -4.64
N SER A 160 -0.18 16.00 -5.74
CA SER A 160 0.51 16.76 -6.78
C SER A 160 0.87 18.15 -6.26
N VAL A 161 2.04 18.67 -6.66
CA VAL A 161 2.52 20.00 -6.22
C VAL A 161 2.48 20.97 -7.41
N GLY A 162 1.74 22.06 -7.25
CA GLY A 162 1.61 23.15 -8.24
C GLY A 162 0.39 23.01 -9.17
N SER A 163 0.08 24.10 -9.88
CA SER A 163 -1.00 24.14 -10.89
C SER A 163 -0.59 23.60 -12.27
N SER A 164 0.69 23.25 -12.43
CA SER A 164 1.27 22.68 -13.65
C SER A 164 2.36 21.69 -13.28
N PHE A 165 2.53 20.61 -14.07
CA PHE A 165 3.60 19.62 -13.89
C PHE A 165 4.97 20.28 -14.12
N GLY A 166 5.56 20.86 -13.06
CA GLY A 166 6.89 21.43 -13.10
C GLY A 166 7.96 20.33 -13.19
N LYS A 167 8.97 20.50 -14.04
CA LYS A 167 10.06 19.51 -14.27
C LYS A 167 10.87 19.11 -13.02
N LYS A 168 10.69 19.77 -11.87
CA LYS A 168 11.57 19.65 -10.70
C LYS A 168 10.94 18.91 -9.50
N VAL A 169 9.62 18.84 -9.39
CA VAL A 169 8.92 18.21 -8.26
C VAL A 169 7.77 17.39 -8.80
N THR A 170 7.73 16.11 -8.47
CA THR A 170 6.64 15.21 -8.89
C THR A 170 5.43 15.37 -7.97
N GLY A 171 5.65 15.44 -6.66
CA GLY A 171 4.58 15.61 -5.69
C GLY A 171 5.08 15.85 -4.27
N ARG A 172 4.13 15.81 -3.33
CA ARG A 172 4.33 15.84 -1.88
C ARG A 172 3.87 14.51 -1.30
N LEU A 173 4.64 13.99 -0.36
CA LEU A 173 4.33 12.81 0.43
C LEU A 173 4.13 13.27 1.87
N ASP A 174 2.90 13.16 2.35
CA ASP A 174 2.55 13.39 3.75
C ASP A 174 2.39 12.03 4.45
N LEU A 175 3.11 11.84 5.55
CA LEU A 175 3.09 10.63 6.38
C LEU A 175 2.47 10.98 7.72
N ILE A 176 1.43 10.24 8.07
CA ILE A 176 0.76 10.30 9.37
C ILE A 176 0.95 8.94 10.02
N THR A 177 1.59 8.90 11.19
CA THR A 177 1.78 7.66 11.95
C THR A 177 1.11 7.79 13.30
N GLN A 178 0.35 6.77 13.68
CA GLN A 178 -0.37 6.69 14.94
C GLN A 178 -0.24 5.27 15.47
N THR A 179 0.64 5.06 16.43
CA THR A 179 0.88 3.74 17.03
C THR A 179 0.27 3.67 18.42
N GLU A 180 0.02 2.48 18.94
CA GLU A 180 -0.43 2.33 20.33
C GLU A 180 0.58 2.89 21.34
N SER A 181 1.87 2.82 20.99
CA SER A 181 2.98 3.36 21.77
C SER A 181 3.06 4.89 21.80
N ASP A 182 2.50 5.57 20.79
CA ASP A 182 2.46 7.03 20.74
C ASP A 182 1.02 7.50 20.42
N PRO A 183 0.24 7.91 21.45
CA PRO A 183 -1.15 8.28 21.27
C PRO A 183 -1.32 9.56 20.45
N LYS A 184 -0.26 10.35 20.25
CA LYS A 184 -0.30 11.56 19.43
C LYS A 184 0.12 11.20 17.99
N PRO A 185 -0.71 11.51 16.98
CA PRO A 185 -0.31 11.33 15.60
C PRO A 185 0.97 12.14 15.31
N GLN A 186 1.98 11.48 14.76
CA GLN A 186 3.16 12.16 14.24
C GLN A 186 2.96 12.45 12.76
N PHE A 187 3.36 13.66 12.36
CA PHE A 187 3.23 14.14 10.99
C PHE A 187 4.62 14.42 10.42
N LYS A 188 4.90 13.87 9.25
CA LYS A 188 6.10 14.16 8.47
C LYS A 188 5.70 14.46 7.02
N SER A 189 6.38 15.40 6.39
CA SER A 189 6.08 15.81 5.02
C SER A 189 7.37 16.03 4.23
N TRP A 190 7.38 15.53 3.00
CA TRP A 190 8.47 15.68 2.06
C TRP A 190 7.93 16.02 0.66
N HIS A 191 8.68 16.81 -0.09
CA HIS A 191 8.55 16.81 -1.53
C HIS A 191 9.33 15.64 -2.12
N TYR A 192 8.87 15.14 -3.26
CA TYR A 192 9.58 14.10 -3.98
C TYR A 192 9.65 14.37 -5.48
N CYS A 193 10.73 13.89 -6.09
CA CYS A 193 10.91 13.85 -7.53
C CYS A 193 11.14 12.39 -7.95
N MET A 194 10.32 11.91 -8.87
CA MET A 194 10.52 10.64 -9.54
C MET A 194 11.37 10.85 -10.79
N GLY A 195 12.60 10.33 -10.76
CA GLY A 195 13.43 10.15 -11.94
C GLY A 195 13.18 8.78 -12.57
N GLU A 196 13.86 8.49 -13.69
CA GLU A 196 13.70 7.23 -14.41
C GLU A 196 14.12 5.97 -13.61
N ARG A 197 15.01 6.14 -12.62
CA ARG A 197 15.64 5.05 -11.86
C ARG A 197 15.71 5.31 -10.35
N SER A 198 15.14 6.40 -9.86
CA SER A 198 15.25 6.76 -8.45
C SER A 198 14.13 7.70 -8.05
N VAL A 199 13.70 7.60 -6.78
CA VAL A 199 12.86 8.61 -6.15
C VAL A 199 13.70 9.34 -5.12
N GLN A 200 13.71 10.67 -5.18
CA GLN A 200 14.41 11.52 -4.23
C GLN A 200 13.38 12.24 -3.36
N LEU A 201 13.49 12.06 -2.05
CA LEU A 201 12.72 12.79 -1.04
C LEU A 201 13.56 13.96 -0.52
N PHE A 202 12.95 15.12 -0.39
CA PHE A 202 13.61 16.31 0.17
C PHE A 202 12.60 17.18 0.89
N HIS A 203 13.06 17.88 1.92
CA HIS A 203 12.23 18.90 2.54
C HIS A 203 12.08 20.08 1.56
N PRO A 204 10.90 20.70 1.44
CA PRO A 204 10.80 21.99 0.78
C PRO A 204 11.85 22.91 1.39
N GLY A 205 12.74 23.47 0.56
CA GLY A 205 13.60 24.54 1.03
C GLY A 205 12.72 25.68 1.52
N ASN A 206 13.07 26.28 2.66
CA ASN A 206 12.48 27.54 3.11
C ASN A 206 12.79 28.62 2.06
N ALA A 207 11.98 28.71 1.01
CA ALA A 207 12.09 29.77 0.02
C ALA A 207 11.56 31.12 0.57
N ASP A 208 10.95 31.12 1.77
CA ASP A 208 10.38 32.29 2.45
C ASP A 208 11.08 32.63 3.78
N VAL A 209 12.43 32.70 3.78
CA VAL A 209 13.17 33.51 4.77
C VAL A 209 14.36 34.19 4.08
N MET A 210 14.07 35.16 3.21
CA MET A 210 14.94 36.32 2.94
C MET A 210 14.08 37.54 2.63
#